data_AF-A0A1Q4AS20-F1
#
_entry.id   AF-A0A1Q4AS20-F1
#
_cell.length_a   1.000
_cell.length_b   1.000
_cell.length_c   1.000
_cell.angle_alpha   90.00
_cell.angle_beta   90.00
_cell.angle_gamma   90.00
#
_symmetry.space_group_name_H-M   'P 1'
#
loop_
_entity.id
_entity.type
_entity.pdbx_description
1 polymer ?
#
loop_
_entity_poly.entity_id
_entity_poly.type
_entity_poly.pdbx_seq_one_letter_code
_entity_poly.pdbx_strand_id
1 'polypeptide(L)'
;MSSVAEKLQRKNQRQVAVKQVRLKLVYVDFWSAVKLSFLVATSLGIVLIVASILVWIVLNSTGIFGSLNDILVDVLGDPKFSVTGTFSLGTVALFSFIIAILNIVVGTALGAIASMLYNFSVRLTGGLLVGFTNN
;
A
#
# COMPACT_ATOMS: atom_id res chain seq x y z
N MET A 1 50.64 18.06 33.39
CA MET A 1 49.56 17.59 34.29
C MET A 1 48.25 17.79 33.53
N SER A 2 47.63 16.72 33.02
CA SER A 2 46.38 16.88 32.24
C SER A 2 45.29 17.40 33.16
N SER A 3 44.66 18.51 32.76
CA SER A 3 43.63 19.18 33.55
C SER A 3 42.43 18.25 33.69
N VAL A 4 41.78 18.26 34.86
CA VAL A 4 40.53 17.53 35.12
C VAL A 4 39.47 17.86 34.06
N ALA A 5 39.52 19.07 33.50
CA ALA A 5 38.68 19.52 32.38
C ALA A 5 38.85 18.64 31.11
N GLU A 6 40.06 18.20 30.81
CA GLU A 6 40.37 17.39 29.62
C GLU A 6 39.90 15.93 29.79
N LYS A 7 39.96 15.40 31.02
CA LYS A 7 39.39 14.09 31.37
C LYS A 7 37.85 14.11 31.34
N LEU A 8 37.22 15.24 31.63
CA LEU A 8 35.77 15.42 31.51
C LEU A 8 35.33 15.60 30.06
N GLN A 9 36.07 16.34 29.22
CA GLN A 9 35.79 16.48 27.79
C GLN A 9 35.87 15.16 27.02
N ARG A 10 36.88 14.31 27.30
CA ARG A 10 36.95 12.97 26.68
C ARG A 10 35.79 12.05 27.05
N LYS A 11 35.11 12.27 28.18
CA LYS A 11 33.96 11.46 28.60
C LYS A 11 32.69 11.79 27.80
N ASN A 12 32.59 13.00 27.24
CA ASN A 12 31.45 13.45 26.43
C ASN A 12 31.59 13.07 24.94
N GLN A 13 32.74 12.56 24.52
CA GLN A 13 33.03 12.12 23.16
C GLN A 13 33.11 10.59 23.06
N ARG A 14 32.32 9.88 23.87
CA ARG A 14 31.97 8.50 23.51
C ARG A 14 30.97 8.60 22.38
N GLN A 15 31.43 8.37 21.15
CA GLN A 15 30.53 8.07 20.04
C GLN A 15 29.53 7.03 20.55
N VAL A 16 28.23 7.35 20.47
CA VAL A 16 27.17 6.45 20.89
C VAL A 16 27.34 5.21 20.03
N ALA A 17 27.95 4.17 20.59
CA ALA A 17 28.16 2.93 19.88
C ALA A 17 26.77 2.39 19.54
N VAL A 18 26.47 2.35 18.24
CA VAL A 18 25.20 1.89 17.70
C VAL A 18 24.99 0.44 18.12
N LYS A 19 24.24 0.23 19.21
CA LYS A 19 24.02 -1.10 19.79
C LYS A 19 22.85 -1.75 19.06
N GLN A 20 23.14 -2.82 18.34
CA GLN A 20 22.11 -3.69 17.79
C GLN A 20 21.49 -4.51 18.92
N VAL A 21 20.16 -4.43 19.06
CA VAL A 21 19.39 -5.19 20.03
C VAL A 21 18.39 -6.05 19.28
N ARG A 22 18.36 -7.35 19.56
CA ARG A 22 17.37 -8.28 19.02
C ARG A 22 16.25 -8.44 20.04
N LEU A 23 15.02 -8.11 19.67
CA LEU A 23 13.84 -8.25 20.50
C LEU A 23 12.83 -9.16 19.81
N LYS A 24 11.89 -9.73 20.56
CA LYS A 24 10.77 -10.47 19.97
C LYS A 24 9.57 -9.55 19.90
N LEU A 25 8.95 -9.44 18.72
CA LEU A 25 7.67 -8.78 18.54
C LEU A 25 6.58 -9.73 19.08
N VAL A 26 6.09 -9.45 20.28
CA VAL A 26 5.11 -10.31 20.96
C VAL A 26 3.68 -9.79 20.79
N TYR A 27 3.53 -8.53 20.40
CA TYR A 27 2.22 -7.90 20.30
C TYR A 27 2.22 -6.82 19.22
N VAL A 28 1.13 -6.76 18.46
CA VAL A 28 0.81 -5.69 17.51
C VAL A 28 -0.47 -5.02 17.98
N ASP A 29 -0.40 -3.71 18.22
CA ASP A 29 -1.55 -2.91 18.62
C ASP A 29 -2.55 -2.73 17.47
N PHE A 30 -3.84 -2.92 17.78
CA PHE A 30 -4.93 -2.85 16.80
C PHE A 30 -5.00 -1.49 16.11
N TRP A 31 -4.86 -0.40 16.88
CA TRP A 31 -4.96 0.95 16.36
C TRP A 31 -3.78 1.36 15.50
N SER A 32 -2.60 0.89 15.85
CA SER A 32 -1.40 1.07 15.03
C SER A 32 -1.54 0.34 13.68
N ALA A 33 -2.07 -0.90 13.68
CA ALA A 33 -2.30 -1.66 12.46
C ALA A 33 -3.36 -1.02 11.55
N VAL A 34 -4.45 -0.51 12.12
CA VAL A 34 -5.50 0.20 11.37
C VAL A 34 -4.96 1.46 10.70
N LYS A 35 -4.18 2.29 11.41
CA LYS A 35 -3.59 3.51 10.84
C LYS A 35 -2.61 3.19 9.71
N LEU A 36 -1.73 2.21 9.92
CA LEU A 36 -0.75 1.82 8.91
C LEU A 36 -1.43 1.24 7.68
N SER A 37 -2.38 0.31 7.86
CA SER A 37 -3.11 -0.30 6.75
C SER A 37 -3.97 0.70 5.99
N PHE A 38 -4.57 1.68 6.66
CA PHE A 38 -5.28 2.78 6.00
C PHE A 38 -4.36 3.58 5.06
N LEU A 39 -3.14 3.93 5.50
CA LEU A 39 -2.16 4.65 4.68
C LEU A 39 -1.69 3.81 3.48
N VAL A 40 -1.41 2.53 3.70
CA VAL A 40 -1.02 1.60 2.64
C VAL A 40 -2.15 1.42 1.62
N ALA A 41 -3.37 1.17 2.09
CA ALA A 41 -4.53 0.97 1.22
C ALA A 41 -4.90 2.24 0.44
N THR A 42 -4.72 3.42 1.02
CA THR A 42 -4.87 4.70 0.32
C THR A 42 -3.83 4.87 -0.78
N SER A 43 -2.57 4.55 -0.48
CA SER A 43 -1.48 4.61 -1.46
C SER A 43 -1.76 3.66 -2.64
N LEU A 44 -2.18 2.42 -2.36
CA LEU A 44 -2.58 1.45 -3.37
C LEU A 44 -3.80 1.90 -4.17
N GLY A 45 -4.78 2.53 -3.52
CA GLY A 45 -5.97 3.09 -4.18
C GLY A 45 -5.61 4.18 -5.20
N ILE A 46 -4.68 5.08 -4.85
CA ILE A 46 -4.20 6.11 -5.78
C ILE A 46 -3.46 5.48 -6.97
N VAL A 47 -2.57 4.53 -6.71
CA VAL A 47 -1.85 3.79 -7.77
C VAL A 47 -2.83 3.09 -8.70
N LEU A 48 -3.90 2.48 -8.17
CA LEU A 48 -4.93 1.80 -8.95
C LEU A 48 -5.68 2.74 -9.89
N ILE A 49 -6.04 3.94 -9.43
CA ILE A 49 -6.70 4.96 -10.28
C ILE A 49 -5.78 5.37 -11.43
N VAL A 50 -4.52 5.71 -11.11
CA VAL A 50 -3.55 6.14 -12.13
C VAL A 50 -3.28 5.02 -13.12
N ALA A 51 -3.08 3.79 -12.64
CA ALA A 51 -2.89 2.62 -13.49
C ALA A 51 -4.10 2.38 -14.41
N SER A 52 -5.33 2.48 -13.91
CA SER A 52 -6.55 2.30 -14.70
C SER A 52 -6.67 3.33 -15.83
N ILE A 53 -6.34 4.59 -15.54
CA ILE A 53 -6.33 5.67 -16.53
C ILE A 53 -5.26 5.41 -17.60
N LEU A 54 -4.04 5.04 -17.18
CA LEU A 54 -2.95 4.73 -18.11
C LEU A 54 -3.29 3.55 -19.03
N VAL A 55 -3.87 2.48 -18.48
CA VAL A 55 -4.35 1.33 -19.26
C VAL A 55 -5.38 1.79 -20.29
N TRP A 56 -6.35 2.59 -19.89
CA TRP A 56 -7.36 3.10 -20.83
C TRP A 56 -6.74 3.91 -21.97
N ILE A 57 -5.79 4.80 -21.67
CA ILE A 57 -5.09 5.61 -22.68
C ILE A 57 -4.35 4.72 -23.68
N VAL A 58 -3.63 3.70 -23.19
CA VAL A 58 -2.90 2.76 -24.04
C VAL A 58 -3.85 1.97 -24.95
N LEU A 59 -4.97 1.47 -24.40
CA LEU A 59 -5.97 0.74 -25.17
C LEU A 59 -6.59 1.61 -26.26
N ASN A 60 -6.90 2.87 -25.94
CA ASN A 60 -7.43 3.83 -26.89
C ASN A 60 -6.42 4.18 -27.99
N SER A 61 -5.16 4.44 -27.62
CA SER A 61 -4.10 4.78 -28.57
C SER A 61 -3.76 3.63 -29.52
N THR A 62 -3.95 2.39 -29.09
CA THR A 62 -3.68 1.19 -29.91
C THR A 62 -4.88 0.83 -30.81
N GLY A 63 -6.00 1.55 -30.69
CA GLY A 63 -7.22 1.29 -31.48
C GLY A 63 -8.01 0.05 -31.04
N ILE A 64 -7.68 -0.54 -29.88
CA ILE A 64 -8.30 -1.78 -29.39
C ILE A 64 -9.82 -1.60 -29.20
N PHE A 65 -10.26 -0.44 -28.71
CA PHE A 65 -11.69 -0.14 -28.58
C PHE A 65 -12.42 -0.14 -29.93
N GLY A 66 -11.75 0.23 -31.02
CA GLY A 66 -12.31 0.14 -32.38
C GLY A 66 -12.51 -1.30 -32.82
N SER A 67 -11.47 -2.14 -32.72
CA SER A 67 -11.57 -3.56 -33.08
C SER A 67 -12.62 -4.31 -32.27
N LEU A 68 -12.75 -3.98 -30.97
CA LEU A 68 -13.79 -4.53 -30.11
C LEU A 68 -15.19 -4.07 -30.53
N ASN A 69 -15.32 -2.82 -30.96
CA ASN A 69 -16.58 -2.26 -31.43
C ASN A 69 -17.10 -3.01 -32.66
N ASP A 70 -16.23 -3.24 -33.65
CA ASP A 70 -16.60 -3.91 -34.89
C ASP A 70 -17.12 -5.34 -34.63
N ILE A 71 -16.42 -6.09 -33.78
CA ILE A 71 -16.84 -7.44 -33.37
C ILE A 71 -18.20 -7.41 -32.65
N LEU A 72 -18.41 -6.45 -31.74
CA LEU A 72 -19.64 -6.36 -30.97
C LEU A 72 -20.83 -5.94 -31.84
N VAL A 73 -20.63 -5.02 -32.79
CA VAL A 73 -21.66 -4.63 -33.76
C VAL A 73 -22.06 -5.83 -34.63
N ASP A 74 -21.09 -6.61 -35.11
CA ASP A 74 -21.35 -7.80 -35.92
C ASP A 74 -22.14 -8.87 -35.14
N VAL A 75 -21.84 -9.07 -33.85
CA VAL A 75 -22.52 -10.07 -33.00
C VAL A 75 -23.90 -9.60 -32.55
N LEU A 76 -24.07 -8.33 -32.19
CA LEU A 76 -25.33 -7.79 -31.67
C LEU A 76 -26.30 -7.38 -32.80
N GLY A 77 -25.79 -7.16 -34.03
CA GLY A 77 -26.59 -6.65 -35.15
C GLY A 77 -27.11 -5.22 -34.95
N ASP A 78 -26.55 -4.47 -33.97
CA ASP A 78 -26.94 -3.10 -33.68
C ASP A 78 -25.84 -2.11 -34.13
N PRO A 79 -26.03 -1.38 -35.24
CA PRO A 79 -25.04 -0.45 -35.77
C PRO A 79 -24.87 0.81 -34.92
N LYS A 80 -25.72 1.05 -33.91
CA LYS A 80 -25.60 2.19 -32.98
C LYS A 80 -24.79 1.86 -31.75
N PHE A 81 -24.40 0.60 -31.54
CA PHE A 81 -23.61 0.20 -30.39
C PHE A 81 -22.20 0.81 -30.47
N SER A 82 -21.77 1.45 -29.38
CA SER A 82 -20.44 2.06 -29.28
C SER A 82 -19.77 1.67 -27.96
N VAL A 83 -18.70 0.88 -28.04
CA VAL A 83 -17.90 0.48 -26.86
C VAL A 83 -17.34 1.69 -26.13
N THR A 84 -16.83 2.68 -26.86
CA THR A 84 -16.27 3.91 -26.29
C THR A 84 -17.33 4.79 -25.61
N GLY A 85 -18.60 4.68 -26.02
CA GLY A 85 -19.72 5.34 -25.37
C GLY A 85 -20.00 4.79 -23.96
N THR A 86 -19.83 3.48 -23.76
CA THR A 86 -20.02 2.84 -22.45
C THR A 86 -18.74 2.85 -21.61
N PHE A 87 -17.59 2.57 -22.22
CA PHE A 87 -16.26 2.56 -21.59
C PHE A 87 -15.47 3.83 -21.87
N SER A 88 -16.10 4.99 -21.67
CA SER A 88 -15.41 6.28 -21.78
C SER A 88 -14.33 6.43 -20.69
N LEU A 89 -13.33 7.29 -20.92
CA LEU A 89 -12.31 7.61 -19.92
C LEU A 89 -12.95 8.06 -18.60
N GLY A 90 -14.00 8.88 -18.67
CA GLY A 90 -14.73 9.37 -17.50
C GLY A 90 -15.39 8.23 -16.73
N THR A 91 -16.03 7.29 -17.43
CA THR A 91 -16.63 6.10 -16.81
C THR A 91 -15.58 5.26 -16.11
N VAL A 92 -14.46 4.96 -16.78
CA VAL A 92 -13.37 4.14 -16.21
C VAL A 92 -12.72 4.84 -15.02
N ALA A 93 -12.48 6.15 -15.09
CA ALA A 93 -11.98 6.93 -13.97
C ALA A 93 -12.93 6.87 -12.77
N LEU A 94 -14.24 7.06 -12.99
CA LEU A 94 -15.25 6.98 -11.93
C LEU A 94 -15.32 5.58 -11.28
N PHE A 95 -15.34 4.51 -12.09
CA PHE A 95 -15.31 3.15 -11.58
C PHE A 95 -14.03 2.86 -10.80
N SER A 96 -12.87 3.29 -11.30
CA SER A 96 -11.60 3.12 -10.60
C SER A 96 -11.57 3.83 -9.25
N PHE A 97 -12.21 4.99 -9.15
CA PHE A 97 -12.36 5.73 -7.90
C PHE A 97 -13.22 4.98 -6.89
N ILE A 98 -14.37 4.42 -7.31
CA ILE A 98 -15.22 3.58 -6.46
C ILE A 98 -14.46 2.36 -5.95
N ILE A 99 -13.71 1.69 -6.84
CA ILE A 99 -12.88 0.54 -6.48
C ILE A 99 -11.77 0.95 -5.51
N ALA A 100 -11.16 2.11 -5.68
CA ALA A 100 -10.14 2.62 -4.77
C ALA A 100 -10.70 2.85 -3.36
N ILE A 101 -11.90 3.41 -3.23
CA ILE A 101 -12.58 3.56 -1.94
C ILE A 101 -12.83 2.19 -1.31
N LEU A 102 -13.36 1.23 -2.08
CA LEU A 102 -13.59 -0.13 -1.59
C LEU A 102 -12.28 -0.77 -1.10
N ASN A 103 -11.18 -0.61 -1.85
CA ASN A 103 -9.87 -1.09 -1.48
C ASN A 103 -9.37 -0.46 -0.17
N ILE A 104 -9.61 0.83 0.05
CA ILE A 104 -9.25 1.51 1.30
C ILE A 104 -10.00 0.89 2.49
N VAL A 105 -11.33 0.71 2.35
CA VAL A 105 -12.17 0.15 3.41
C VAL A 105 -11.75 -1.30 3.72
N VAL A 106 -11.64 -2.14 2.69
CA VAL A 106 -11.26 -3.55 2.82
C VAL A 106 -9.83 -3.69 3.34
N GLY A 107 -8.87 -2.95 2.78
CA GLY A 107 -7.47 -2.98 3.20
C GLY A 107 -7.28 -2.56 4.65
N THR A 108 -8.03 -1.56 5.11
CA THR A 108 -8.02 -1.13 6.53
C THR A 108 -8.59 -2.23 7.44
N ALA A 109 -9.71 -2.84 7.05
CA ALA A 109 -10.30 -3.96 7.80
C ALA A 109 -9.36 -5.16 7.86
N LEU A 110 -8.67 -5.48 6.76
CA LEU A 110 -7.67 -6.54 6.71
C LEU A 110 -6.48 -6.25 7.64
N GLY A 111 -6.03 -5.00 7.75
CA GLY A 111 -4.98 -4.63 8.72
C GLY A 111 -5.40 -4.85 10.17
N ALA A 112 -6.65 -4.49 10.50
CA ALA A 112 -7.26 -4.80 11.79
C ALA A 112 -7.24 -6.31 12.09
N ILE A 113 -7.75 -7.11 11.16
CA ILE A 113 -7.80 -8.58 11.29
C ILE A 113 -6.38 -9.17 11.39
N ALA A 114 -5.43 -8.70 10.58
CA ALA A 114 -4.05 -9.14 10.60
C ALA A 114 -3.40 -8.94 11.98
N SER A 115 -3.68 -7.80 12.65
CA SER A 115 -3.17 -7.57 14.02
C SER A 115 -3.72 -8.59 15.02
N MET A 116 -5.01 -8.93 14.94
CA MET A 116 -5.64 -9.92 15.81
C MET A 116 -5.07 -11.32 15.56
N LEU A 117 -4.93 -11.71 14.29
CA LEU A 117 -4.36 -13.00 13.90
C LEU A 117 -2.89 -13.12 14.31
N TYR A 118 -2.12 -12.04 14.20
CA TYR A 118 -0.74 -12.01 14.69
C TYR A 118 -0.69 -12.26 16.20
N ASN A 119 -1.45 -11.48 16.97
CA ASN A 119 -1.49 -11.60 18.43
C ASN A 119 -1.91 -13.00 18.90
N PHE A 120 -2.81 -13.66 18.17
CA PHE A 120 -3.18 -15.05 18.42
C PHE A 120 -2.02 -16.02 18.10
N SER A 121 -1.40 -15.85 16.93
CA SER A 121 -0.30 -16.71 16.45
C SER A 121 0.95 -16.63 17.33
N VAL A 122 1.22 -15.48 17.97
CA VAL A 122 2.34 -15.33 18.90
C VAL A 122 2.23 -16.26 20.10
N ARG A 123 1.02 -16.60 20.56
CA ARG A 123 0.84 -17.52 21.69
C ARG A 123 1.39 -18.92 21.42
N LEU A 124 1.47 -19.30 20.15
CA LEU A 124 2.00 -20.59 19.70
C LEU A 124 3.47 -20.52 19.31
N THR A 125 3.91 -19.42 18.68
CA THR A 125 5.25 -19.28 18.09
C THR A 125 6.27 -18.60 19.00
N GLY A 126 5.81 -17.89 20.04
CA GLY A 126 6.68 -17.10 20.92
C GLY A 126 7.15 -15.77 20.32
N GLY A 127 6.61 -15.35 19.17
CA GLY A 127 6.84 -14.03 18.55
C GLY A 127 7.92 -14.00 17.47
N LEU A 128 7.89 -12.94 16.64
CA LEU A 128 8.85 -12.72 15.56
C LEU A 128 10.13 -12.04 16.10
N LEU A 129 11.31 -12.59 15.82
CA LEU A 129 12.57 -11.92 16.19
C LEU A 129 12.85 -10.73 15.25
N VAL A 130 12.95 -9.54 15.83
CA VAL A 130 13.17 -8.26 15.15
C VAL A 130 14.45 -7.59 15.66
N GLY A 131 15.24 -7.02 14.75
CA GLY A 131 16.45 -6.27 15.08
C GLY A 131 16.17 -4.78 15.16
N PHE A 132 16.51 -4.15 16.28
CA PHE A 132 16.47 -2.71 16.47
C PHE A 132 17.88 -2.15 16.63
N THR A 133 18.05 -0.91 16.22
CA THR A 133 19.30 -0.16 16.35
C THR A 133 18.99 1.17 17.02
N ASN A 134 19.81 1.58 17.98
CA ASN A 134 19.72 2.91 18.59
C ASN A 134 20.56 3.88 17.76
N ASN A 135 19.96 4.97 17.26
CA ASN A 135 20.65 6.07 16.58
C ASN A 135 20.45 7.34 17.40
#